data_AF-A0A0G2E8L9-F1
#
_entry.id   AF-A0A0G2E8L9-F1
#
_cell.length_a   1.000
_cell.length_b   1.000
_cell.length_c   1.000
_cell.angle_alpha   90.00
_cell.angle_beta   90.00
_cell.angle_gamma   90.00
#
_symmetry.space_group_name_H-M   'P 1'
#
loop_
_entity.id
_entity.type
_entity.pdbx_description
1 polymer ?
#
loop_
_entity_poly.entity_id
_entity_poly.type
_entity_poly.pdbx_seq_one_letter_code
_entity_poly.pdbx_strand_id
1 'polypeptide(L)'
;MKFFLSLIPLVAMTAAATAPVHTNYTTVTGYFAQDDASTNASTFNYTTTNFGLLNRTYLGDKAFDPHNKKTQWQRFANEVTRLNRQSPANVQYKVLFMGRHGEGYHNVAQTYYGTPAWNCYWSLQDGNGTSTWADPRLTANGIGQAEIAHSESILPSLKASELDQLNPGYPADIVLFFSHQIFGPAKSRTKKSQLHKRTTPHLSTAVLTPHA
;
A
#
# COMPACT_ATOMS: atom_id res chain seq x y z
N MET A 1 74.52 2.88 -20.85
CA MET A 1 73.32 2.90 -19.99
C MET A 1 72.42 4.05 -20.41
N LYS A 2 71.23 3.76 -20.95
CA LYS A 2 70.18 4.77 -21.20
C LYS A 2 68.93 4.27 -20.45
N PHE A 3 68.59 4.93 -19.35
CA PHE A 3 67.38 4.65 -18.60
C PHE A 3 66.20 5.36 -19.28
N PHE A 4 65.24 4.60 -19.78
CA PHE A 4 63.94 5.13 -20.18
C PHE A 4 63.03 5.14 -18.96
N LEU A 5 62.67 6.32 -18.47
CA LEU A 5 61.57 6.46 -17.50
C LEU A 5 60.25 6.24 -18.24
N SER A 6 59.57 5.14 -17.93
CA SER A 6 58.19 4.89 -18.33
C SER A 6 57.27 5.71 -17.44
N LEU A 7 56.57 6.69 -18.03
CA LEU A 7 55.48 7.42 -17.38
C LEU A 7 54.20 6.58 -17.50
N ILE A 8 53.75 6.02 -16.39
CA ILE A 8 52.43 5.38 -16.29
C ILE A 8 51.38 6.50 -16.13
N PRO A 9 50.39 6.62 -17.03
CA PRO A 9 49.33 7.61 -16.84
C PRO A 9 48.39 7.12 -15.74
N LEU A 10 48.28 7.92 -14.67
CA LEU A 10 47.29 7.72 -13.62
C LEU A 10 45.91 8.07 -14.18
N VAL A 11 45.14 7.07 -14.60
CA VAL A 11 43.73 7.25 -14.96
C VAL A 11 42.95 7.49 -13.66
N ALA A 12 42.63 8.74 -13.38
CA ALA A 12 41.71 9.09 -12.30
C ALA A 12 40.31 8.60 -12.68
N MET A 13 39.84 7.52 -12.05
CA MET A 13 38.43 7.13 -12.09
C MET A 13 37.63 8.15 -11.28
N THR A 14 36.98 9.08 -11.97
CA THR A 14 35.95 9.91 -11.35
C THR A 14 34.74 9.02 -11.06
N ALA A 15 34.52 8.71 -9.79
CA ALA A 15 33.26 8.11 -9.35
C ALA A 15 32.14 9.12 -9.64
N ALA A 16 31.31 8.85 -10.64
CA ALA A 16 30.10 9.62 -10.86
C ALA A 16 29.21 9.45 -9.63
N ALA A 17 29.02 10.52 -8.86
CA ALA A 17 28.08 10.54 -7.76
C ALA A 17 26.68 10.27 -8.33
N THR A 18 26.08 9.14 -7.96
CA THR A 18 24.69 8.83 -8.30
C THR A 18 23.80 9.86 -7.65
N ALA A 19 23.13 10.69 -8.44
CA ALA A 19 22.13 11.62 -7.94
C ALA A 19 21.04 10.86 -7.16
N PRO A 20 20.48 11.45 -6.09
CA PRO A 20 19.41 10.83 -5.34
C PRO A 20 18.23 10.53 -6.25
N VAL A 21 17.84 9.26 -6.32
CA VAL A 21 16.65 8.81 -7.04
C VAL A 21 15.44 9.04 -6.15
N HIS A 22 14.46 9.79 -6.62
CA HIS A 22 13.18 9.98 -5.95
C HIS A 22 12.06 9.34 -6.77
N THR A 23 11.23 8.52 -6.13
CA THR A 23 10.04 7.93 -6.76
C THR A 23 8.83 8.82 -6.50
N ASN A 24 8.17 9.28 -7.56
CA ASN A 24 6.91 10.00 -7.44
C ASN A 24 5.74 8.99 -7.46
N TYR A 25 4.83 9.10 -6.50
CA TYR A 25 3.62 8.29 -6.43
C TYR A 25 2.41 9.16 -6.73
N THR A 26 1.63 8.76 -7.73
CA THR A 26 0.35 9.38 -8.07
C THR A 26 -0.73 8.31 -8.18
N THR A 27 -1.98 8.70 -7.87
CA THR A 27 -3.15 7.85 -8.07
C THR A 27 -3.72 8.08 -9.46
N VAL A 28 -4.03 7.00 -10.17
CA VAL A 28 -4.70 7.07 -11.47
C VAL A 28 -6.18 6.86 -11.25
N THR A 29 -6.97 7.91 -11.41
CA THR A 29 -8.40 7.91 -11.06
C THR A 29 -9.28 7.30 -12.16
N GLY A 30 -10.52 6.97 -11.79
CA GLY A 30 -11.56 6.52 -12.73
C GLY A 30 -11.60 5.00 -12.93
N TYR A 31 -10.79 4.23 -12.21
CA TYR A 31 -10.90 2.76 -12.18
C TYR A 31 -11.73 2.27 -11.00
N PHE A 32 -11.69 2.98 -9.88
CA PHE A 32 -12.33 2.59 -8.64
C PHE A 32 -13.39 3.59 -8.23
N ALA A 33 -14.52 3.11 -7.72
CA ALA A 33 -15.61 3.94 -7.21
C ALA A 33 -15.13 4.87 -6.08
N GLN A 34 -14.14 4.45 -5.31
CA GLN A 34 -13.53 5.23 -4.23
C GLN A 34 -12.86 6.52 -4.72
N ASP A 35 -12.47 6.60 -5.99
CA ASP A 35 -11.88 7.80 -6.60
C ASP A 35 -12.96 8.78 -7.12
N ASP A 36 -14.22 8.35 -7.17
CA ASP A 36 -15.33 9.17 -7.65
C ASP A 36 -15.87 10.05 -6.52
N ALA A 37 -15.89 11.36 -6.72
CA ALA A 37 -16.38 12.33 -5.74
C ALA A 37 -17.88 12.15 -5.40
N SER A 38 -18.63 11.44 -6.23
CA SER A 38 -20.04 11.11 -5.99
C SER A 38 -20.24 9.89 -5.09
N THR A 39 -19.19 9.09 -4.85
CA THR A 39 -19.27 7.92 -3.99
C THR A 39 -19.39 8.32 -2.52
N ASN A 40 -20.48 7.90 -1.88
CA ASN A 40 -20.64 8.08 -0.44
C ASN A 40 -19.80 7.03 0.32
N ALA A 41 -18.63 7.47 0.81
CA ALA A 41 -17.70 6.62 1.57
C ALA A 41 -18.32 5.97 2.82
N SER A 42 -19.31 6.60 3.45
CA SER A 42 -19.93 6.09 4.69
C SER A 42 -20.85 4.89 4.46
N THR A 43 -21.36 4.73 3.24
CA THR A 43 -22.29 3.65 2.86
C THR A 43 -21.70 2.71 1.82
N PHE A 44 -20.50 2.97 1.35
CA PHE A 44 -19.85 2.17 0.31
C PHE A 44 -19.43 0.81 0.87
N ASN A 45 -19.97 -0.26 0.29
CA ASN A 45 -19.60 -1.63 0.67
C ASN A 45 -18.72 -2.27 -0.40
N TYR A 46 -17.42 -2.30 -0.15
CA TYR A 46 -16.43 -2.89 -1.06
C TYR A 46 -16.60 -4.42 -1.22
N THR A 47 -17.16 -5.10 -0.22
CA THR A 47 -17.30 -6.58 -0.21
C THR A 47 -18.36 -7.07 -1.18
N THR A 48 -19.28 -6.19 -1.61
CA THR A 48 -20.36 -6.53 -2.54
C THR A 48 -20.23 -5.80 -3.87
N THR A 49 -19.19 -4.99 -4.05
CA THR A 49 -19.01 -4.11 -5.22
C THR A 49 -17.68 -4.35 -5.93
N ASN A 50 -17.15 -5.58 -5.85
CA ASN A 50 -15.94 -5.95 -6.57
C ASN A 50 -14.72 -5.08 -6.17
N PHE A 51 -14.58 -4.78 -4.88
CA PHE A 51 -13.68 -3.75 -4.32
C PHE A 51 -13.83 -2.34 -4.91
N GLY A 52 -14.97 -2.05 -5.51
CA GLY A 52 -15.21 -0.79 -6.21
C GLY A 52 -14.63 -0.71 -7.61
N LEU A 53 -14.05 -1.79 -8.17
CA LEU A 53 -13.62 -1.79 -9.56
C LEU A 53 -14.84 -1.55 -10.47
N LEU A 54 -14.82 -0.42 -11.17
CA LEU A 54 -15.91 0.00 -12.04
C LEU A 54 -16.04 -0.94 -13.24
N ASN A 55 -17.28 -1.32 -13.57
CA ASN A 55 -17.56 -2.05 -14.80
C ASN A 55 -17.42 -1.11 -16.00
N ARG A 56 -16.39 -1.31 -16.81
CA ARG A 56 -16.07 -0.45 -17.96
C ARG A 56 -15.29 -1.20 -19.02
N THR A 57 -15.36 -0.66 -20.23
CA THR A 57 -14.55 -1.10 -21.38
C THR A 57 -13.21 -0.38 -21.38
N TYR A 58 -12.15 -1.12 -21.68
CA TYR A 58 -10.79 -0.62 -21.93
C TYR A 58 -10.44 -0.70 -23.42
N LEU A 59 -9.45 0.07 -23.85
CA LEU A 59 -9.05 0.15 -25.26
C LEU A 59 -8.64 -1.22 -25.84
N GLY A 60 -8.02 -2.08 -25.02
CA GLY A 60 -7.55 -3.40 -25.43
C GLY A 60 -8.59 -4.52 -25.38
N ASP A 61 -9.81 -4.26 -24.88
CA ASP A 61 -10.79 -5.32 -24.59
C ASP A 61 -11.23 -6.08 -25.84
N LYS A 62 -11.37 -5.40 -26.98
CA LYS A 62 -11.80 -6.07 -28.24
C LYS A 62 -10.81 -7.15 -28.68
N ALA A 63 -9.52 -6.96 -28.42
CA ALA A 63 -8.48 -7.93 -28.76
C ALA A 63 -8.30 -8.98 -27.67
N PHE A 64 -8.41 -8.57 -26.40
CA PHE A 64 -8.18 -9.43 -25.24
C PHE A 64 -9.38 -10.33 -24.88
N ASP A 65 -10.60 -9.81 -25.06
CA ASP A 65 -11.86 -10.47 -24.73
C ASP A 65 -12.91 -10.28 -25.84
N PRO A 66 -12.65 -10.77 -27.07
CA PRO A 66 -13.53 -10.56 -28.23
C PRO A 66 -14.94 -11.14 -28.06
N HIS A 67 -15.12 -12.05 -27.10
CA HIS A 67 -16.39 -12.73 -26.83
C HIS A 67 -17.02 -12.33 -25.49
N ASN A 68 -16.51 -11.30 -24.82
CA ASN A 68 -17.02 -10.81 -23.53
C ASN A 68 -17.15 -11.90 -22.44
N LYS A 69 -16.17 -12.81 -22.38
CA LYS A 69 -16.13 -13.92 -21.41
C LYS A 69 -15.26 -13.62 -20.20
N LYS A 70 -14.43 -12.57 -20.24
CA LYS A 70 -13.52 -12.22 -19.15
C LYS A 70 -14.25 -11.38 -18.10
N THR A 71 -13.87 -11.58 -16.85
CA THR A 71 -14.37 -10.76 -15.73
C THR A 71 -13.82 -9.33 -15.83
N GLN A 72 -14.46 -8.38 -15.14
CA GLN A 72 -13.95 -7.00 -15.08
C GLN A 72 -12.51 -6.94 -14.54
N TRP A 73 -12.15 -7.80 -13.57
CA TRP A 73 -10.79 -7.90 -13.04
C TRP A 73 -9.78 -8.40 -14.04
N GLN A 74 -10.12 -9.43 -14.82
CA GLN A 74 -9.24 -9.94 -15.88
C GLN A 74 -8.99 -8.87 -16.95
N ARG A 75 -10.03 -8.12 -17.33
CA ARG A 75 -9.89 -6.99 -18.27
C ARG A 75 -9.05 -5.85 -17.67
N PHE A 76 -9.23 -5.53 -16.40
CA PHE A 76 -8.44 -4.51 -15.70
C PHE A 76 -6.97 -4.89 -15.55
N ALA A 77 -6.67 -6.16 -15.25
CA ALA A 77 -5.29 -6.65 -15.20
C ALA A 77 -4.59 -6.53 -16.57
N ASN A 78 -5.31 -6.83 -17.65
CA ASN A 78 -4.82 -6.59 -19.01
C ASN A 78 -4.61 -5.09 -19.30
N GLU A 79 -5.50 -4.22 -18.81
CA GLU A 79 -5.32 -2.77 -18.92
C GLU A 79 -4.07 -2.27 -18.19
N VAL A 80 -3.81 -2.72 -16.95
CA VAL A 80 -2.58 -2.39 -16.22
C VAL A 80 -1.34 -2.88 -16.96
N THR A 81 -1.39 -4.08 -17.54
CA THR A 81 -0.32 -4.62 -18.38
C THR A 81 -0.08 -3.75 -19.61
N ARG A 82 -1.15 -3.31 -20.27
CA ARG A 82 -1.08 -2.42 -21.44
C ARG A 82 -0.48 -1.07 -21.06
N LEU A 83 -0.89 -0.47 -19.93
CA LEU A 83 -0.35 0.79 -19.41
C LEU A 83 1.15 0.67 -19.17
N ASN A 84 1.61 -0.38 -18.48
CA ASN A 84 3.03 -0.62 -18.24
C ASN A 84 3.83 -0.80 -19.55
N ARG A 85 3.31 -1.58 -20.51
CA ARG A 85 3.97 -1.78 -21.82
C ARG A 85 4.10 -0.51 -22.65
N GLN A 86 3.15 0.41 -22.52
CA GLN A 86 3.11 1.66 -23.29
C GLN A 86 3.80 2.83 -22.58
N SER A 87 4.34 2.59 -21.38
CA SER A 87 4.95 3.64 -20.58
C SER A 87 6.47 3.67 -20.74
N PRO A 88 7.10 4.84 -20.54
CA PRO A 88 8.55 4.92 -20.42
C PRO A 88 9.09 4.04 -19.30
N ALA A 89 10.36 3.62 -19.39
CA ALA A 89 10.99 2.71 -18.44
C ALA A 89 10.98 3.20 -16.96
N ASN A 90 10.81 4.51 -16.74
CA ASN A 90 10.76 5.12 -15.42
C ASN A 90 9.33 5.29 -14.86
N VAL A 91 8.31 4.73 -15.52
CA VAL A 91 6.91 4.79 -15.09
C VAL A 91 6.38 3.37 -14.93
N GLN A 92 5.73 3.10 -13.79
CA GLN A 92 5.08 1.82 -13.52
C GLN A 92 3.71 2.04 -12.91
N TYR A 93 2.74 1.25 -13.35
CA TYR A 93 1.38 1.17 -12.84
C TYR A 93 1.26 -0.07 -11.99
N LYS A 94 0.82 0.10 -10.74
CA LYS A 94 0.62 -0.99 -9.78
C LYS A 94 -0.77 -0.89 -9.17
N VAL A 95 -1.32 -2.02 -8.76
CA VAL A 95 -2.60 -2.08 -8.06
C VAL A 95 -2.31 -2.35 -6.59
N LEU A 96 -2.80 -1.47 -5.72
CA LEU A 96 -2.55 -1.50 -4.29
C LEU A 96 -3.86 -1.77 -3.55
N PHE A 97 -3.89 -2.85 -2.77
CA PHE A 97 -4.99 -3.12 -1.84
C PHE A 97 -4.58 -2.69 -0.46
N MET A 98 -5.25 -1.67 0.09
CA MET A 98 -4.93 -1.11 1.40
C MET A 98 -6.11 -1.33 2.36
N GLY A 99 -5.95 -2.24 3.30
CA GLY A 99 -6.97 -2.54 4.31
C GLY A 99 -6.64 -1.93 5.67
N ARG A 100 -7.65 -1.39 6.36
CA ARG A 100 -7.57 -1.09 7.80
C ARG A 100 -7.85 -2.38 8.58
N HIS A 101 -7.23 -2.52 9.76
CA HIS A 101 -7.58 -3.57 10.72
C HIS A 101 -9.10 -3.59 11.00
N GLY A 102 -9.66 -4.78 11.26
CA GLY A 102 -11.03 -4.93 11.76
C GLY A 102 -11.18 -4.37 13.18
N GLU A 103 -12.39 -4.41 13.74
CA GLU A 103 -12.66 -3.94 15.09
C GLU A 103 -11.68 -4.55 16.13
N GLY A 104 -10.95 -3.68 16.83
CA GLY A 104 -10.11 -4.06 17.97
C GLY A 104 -10.74 -3.65 19.30
N TYR A 105 -10.21 -4.18 20.40
CA TYR A 105 -10.69 -3.80 21.73
C TYR A 105 -10.56 -2.30 22.05
N HIS A 106 -9.66 -1.58 21.37
CA HIS A 106 -9.60 -0.11 21.45
C HIS A 106 -10.84 0.58 20.85
N ASN A 107 -11.45 0.02 19.80
CA ASN A 107 -12.67 0.57 19.22
C ASN A 107 -13.84 0.36 20.18
N VAL A 108 -13.95 -0.85 20.75
CA VAL A 108 -14.97 -1.16 21.78
C VAL A 108 -14.82 -0.24 22.98
N ALA A 109 -13.59 -0.03 23.47
CA ALA A 109 -13.34 0.85 24.61
C ALA A 109 -13.68 2.32 24.29
N GLN A 110 -13.32 2.82 23.11
CA GLN A 110 -13.71 4.18 22.69
C GLN A 110 -15.23 4.33 22.63
N THR A 111 -15.95 3.35 22.10
CA THR A 111 -17.42 3.34 22.06
C THR A 111 -18.01 3.33 23.47
N TYR A 112 -17.47 2.50 24.37
CA TYR A 112 -17.95 2.37 25.75
C TYR A 112 -17.75 3.64 26.58
N TYR A 113 -16.55 4.24 26.54
CA TYR A 113 -16.23 5.44 27.31
C TYR A 113 -16.68 6.74 26.64
N GLY A 114 -16.98 6.69 25.34
CA GLY A 114 -17.29 7.85 24.53
C GLY A 114 -16.06 8.68 24.14
N THR A 115 -16.14 9.34 22.98
CA THR A 115 -15.05 10.12 22.40
C THR A 115 -14.44 11.17 23.35
N PRO A 116 -15.22 11.94 24.15
CA PRO A 116 -14.63 12.93 25.06
C PRO A 116 -13.74 12.32 26.15
N ALA A 117 -14.23 11.31 26.88
CA ALA A 117 -13.45 10.67 27.94
C ALA A 117 -12.31 9.81 27.39
N TRP A 118 -12.52 9.19 26.23
CA TRP A 118 -11.47 8.48 25.50
C TRP A 118 -10.29 9.41 25.19
N ASN A 119 -10.56 10.57 24.59
CA ASN A 119 -9.54 11.54 24.24
C ASN A 119 -8.88 12.19 25.47
N CYS A 120 -9.61 12.33 26.59
CA CYS A 120 -9.11 12.96 27.80
C CYS A 120 -8.19 12.05 28.62
N TYR A 121 -8.60 10.79 28.81
CA TYR A 121 -7.95 9.91 29.80
C TYR A 121 -7.72 8.49 29.28
N TRP A 122 -8.76 7.83 28.75
CA TRP A 122 -8.68 6.38 28.52
C TRP A 122 -7.72 5.97 27.40
N SER A 123 -7.58 6.79 26.35
CA SER A 123 -6.63 6.52 25.26
C SER A 123 -5.15 6.58 25.67
N LEU A 124 -4.86 7.17 26.83
CA LEU A 124 -3.51 7.24 27.40
C LEU A 124 -3.17 6.05 28.30
N GLN A 125 -4.19 5.28 28.71
CA GLN A 125 -4.01 4.08 29.51
C GLN A 125 -3.75 2.88 28.60
N ASP A 126 -3.12 1.84 29.14
CA ASP A 126 -2.96 0.57 28.42
C ASP A 126 -4.25 -0.28 28.45
N GLY A 127 -5.13 -0.03 29.42
CA GLY A 127 -6.37 -0.78 29.66
C GLY A 127 -7.12 -0.31 30.91
N ASN A 128 -8.14 -1.06 31.33
CA ASN A 128 -8.89 -0.86 32.59
C ASN A 128 -8.77 -2.02 33.59
N GLY A 129 -7.78 -2.90 33.41
CA GLY A 129 -7.63 -4.12 34.22
C GLY A 129 -8.47 -5.31 33.75
N THR A 130 -9.48 -5.10 32.92
CA THR A 130 -10.29 -6.18 32.31
C THR A 130 -10.04 -6.31 30.80
N SER A 131 -9.79 -5.20 30.11
CA SER A 131 -9.47 -5.15 28.69
C SER A 131 -8.23 -4.29 28.45
N THR A 132 -7.47 -4.64 27.41
CA THR A 132 -6.25 -3.97 26.98
C THR A 132 -6.47 -3.35 25.60
N TRP A 133 -6.14 -2.06 25.46
CA TRP A 133 -6.19 -1.33 24.20
C TRP A 133 -4.87 -0.68 23.79
N ALA A 134 -3.81 -0.87 24.58
CA ALA A 134 -2.46 -0.83 24.04
C ALA A 134 -2.20 -2.09 23.20
N ASP A 135 -1.76 -1.90 21.95
CA ASP A 135 -1.57 -2.99 20.98
C ASP A 135 -2.72 -4.02 20.97
N PRO A 136 -3.96 -3.55 20.76
CA PRO A 136 -5.17 -4.33 20.99
C PRO A 136 -5.27 -5.49 20.00
N ARG A 137 -5.64 -6.65 20.51
CA ARG A 137 -6.15 -7.73 19.66
C ARG A 137 -7.45 -7.30 18.97
N LEU A 138 -7.71 -7.94 17.84
CA LEU A 138 -9.03 -7.90 17.20
C LEU A 138 -10.08 -8.55 18.11
N THR A 139 -11.30 -8.02 18.07
CA THR A 139 -12.47 -8.71 18.63
C THR A 139 -12.87 -9.86 17.71
N ALA A 140 -13.77 -10.74 18.15
CA ALA A 140 -14.34 -11.77 17.26
C ALA A 140 -15.01 -11.15 16.02
N ASN A 141 -15.66 -9.99 16.17
CA ASN A 141 -16.22 -9.22 15.07
C ASN A 141 -15.12 -8.68 14.14
N GLY A 142 -14.02 -8.14 14.69
CA GLY A 142 -12.89 -7.68 13.89
C GLY A 142 -12.18 -8.78 13.12
N ILE A 143 -12.11 -10.00 13.68
CA ILE A 143 -11.61 -11.18 12.97
C ILE A 143 -12.53 -11.51 11.79
N GLY A 144 -13.85 -11.58 12.02
CA GLY A 144 -14.82 -11.81 10.93
C GLY A 144 -14.73 -10.76 9.81
N GLN A 145 -14.52 -9.49 10.16
CA GLN A 145 -14.28 -8.43 9.16
C GLN A 145 -13.02 -8.68 8.33
N ALA A 146 -11.92 -9.11 8.97
CA ALA A 146 -10.68 -9.44 8.27
C ALA A 146 -10.83 -10.68 7.38
N GLU A 147 -11.56 -11.69 7.84
CA GLU A 147 -11.88 -12.90 7.07
C GLU A 147 -12.73 -12.59 5.84
N ILE A 148 -13.75 -11.73 5.97
CA ILE A 148 -14.54 -11.25 4.83
C ILE A 148 -13.65 -10.52 3.82
N ALA A 149 -12.80 -9.60 4.29
CA ALA A 149 -11.88 -8.89 3.39
C ALA A 149 -10.91 -9.85 2.66
N HIS A 150 -10.48 -10.93 3.33
CA HIS A 150 -9.64 -11.96 2.74
C HIS A 150 -10.40 -12.81 1.72
N SER A 151 -11.63 -13.27 2.04
CA SER A 151 -12.43 -14.11 1.15
C SER A 151 -12.85 -13.38 -0.12
N GLU A 152 -13.16 -12.08 0.02
CA GLU A 152 -13.50 -11.24 -1.12
C GLU A 152 -12.29 -10.87 -1.96
N SER A 153 -11.05 -10.97 -1.42
CA SER A 153 -9.83 -10.58 -2.13
C SER A 153 -9.77 -11.18 -3.53
N ILE A 154 -9.18 -10.46 -4.49
CA ILE A 154 -9.12 -10.89 -5.90
C ILE A 154 -8.24 -12.13 -6.13
N LEU A 155 -7.50 -12.58 -5.12
CA LEU A 155 -6.54 -13.69 -5.20
C LEU A 155 -7.13 -15.03 -5.64
N PRO A 156 -8.36 -15.42 -5.25
CA PRO A 156 -9.00 -16.63 -5.75
C PRO A 156 -9.37 -16.54 -7.24
N SER A 157 -9.59 -15.31 -7.77
CA SER A 157 -9.95 -15.05 -9.18
C SER A 157 -8.76 -14.71 -10.08
N LEU A 158 -7.62 -14.34 -9.49
CA LEU A 158 -6.35 -14.15 -10.15
C LEU A 158 -5.37 -15.16 -9.53
N LYS A 159 -5.48 -16.44 -9.90
CA LYS A 159 -4.39 -17.35 -9.55
C LYS A 159 -3.10 -16.77 -10.13
N ALA A 160 -2.05 -16.68 -9.32
CA ALA A 160 -0.75 -16.16 -9.76
C ALA A 160 -0.26 -16.84 -11.07
N SER A 161 -0.65 -18.10 -11.29
CA SER A 161 -0.40 -18.85 -12.53
C SER A 161 -1.08 -18.28 -13.78
N GLU A 162 -2.22 -17.60 -13.68
CA GLU A 162 -2.87 -16.94 -14.84
C GLU A 162 -2.26 -15.56 -15.12
N LEU A 163 -1.70 -14.88 -14.10
CA LEU A 163 -0.96 -13.63 -14.29
C LEU A 163 0.43 -13.86 -14.92
N ASP A 164 1.13 -14.94 -14.53
CA ASP A 164 2.41 -15.34 -15.15
C ASP A 164 2.25 -15.79 -16.61
N GLN A 165 1.14 -16.46 -16.94
CA GLN A 165 0.83 -16.87 -18.31
C GLN A 165 0.45 -15.70 -19.23
N LEU A 166 0.02 -14.56 -18.67
CA LEU A 166 -0.35 -13.39 -19.45
C LEU A 166 0.85 -12.55 -19.89
N ASN A 167 2.00 -12.60 -19.19
CA ASN A 167 3.21 -11.91 -19.64
C ASN A 167 4.49 -12.32 -18.86
N PRO A 168 5.35 -13.22 -19.37
CA PRO A 168 6.51 -13.73 -18.62
C PRO A 168 7.66 -12.71 -18.39
N GLY A 169 7.44 -11.42 -18.68
CA GLY A 169 8.44 -10.35 -18.49
C GLY A 169 7.98 -9.14 -17.66
N TYR A 170 6.70 -9.06 -17.29
CA TYR A 170 6.15 -7.94 -16.50
C TYR A 170 4.91 -8.43 -15.74
N PRO A 171 5.05 -9.02 -14.55
CA PRO A 171 3.88 -9.31 -13.73
C PRO A 171 3.15 -7.99 -13.44
N ALA A 172 1.82 -8.01 -13.51
CA ALA A 172 1.06 -6.93 -12.90
C ALA A 172 1.32 -7.04 -11.39
N ASP A 173 2.21 -6.20 -10.87
CA ASP A 173 2.56 -6.16 -9.46
C ASP A 173 1.33 -5.67 -8.67
N ILE A 174 0.49 -6.63 -8.30
CA ILE A 174 -0.58 -6.45 -7.34
C ILE A 174 0.08 -6.57 -5.98
N VAL A 175 0.15 -5.45 -5.25
CA VAL A 175 0.77 -5.41 -3.93
C VAL A 175 -0.33 -5.19 -2.88
N LEU A 176 -0.49 -6.16 -2.00
CA LEU A 176 -1.40 -6.07 -0.85
C LEU A 176 -0.65 -5.47 0.34
N PHE A 177 -1.15 -4.36 0.86
CA PHE A 177 -0.67 -3.73 2.09
C PHE A 177 -1.80 -3.75 3.13
N PHE A 178 -1.57 -4.41 4.26
CA PHE A 178 -2.42 -4.24 5.44
C PHE A 178 -1.76 -3.20 6.34
N SER A 179 -2.30 -1.98 6.36
CA SER A 179 -1.77 -0.93 7.23
C SER A 179 -2.36 -1.07 8.62
N HIS A 180 -1.49 -1.23 9.63
CA HIS A 180 -1.84 -0.84 10.98
C HIS A 180 -1.93 0.69 11.01
N GLN A 181 -3.15 1.17 11.30
CA GLN A 181 -3.56 2.57 11.39
C GLN A 181 -3.89 3.25 10.05
N ILE A 182 -5.16 3.67 9.91
CA ILE A 182 -5.60 5.07 9.91
C ILE A 182 -7.12 5.09 9.66
N PHE A 183 -7.87 5.57 10.65
CA PHE A 183 -9.09 6.40 10.51
C PHE A 183 -9.34 7.07 11.87
N GLY A 184 -9.30 8.41 11.85
CA GLY A 184 -9.18 9.32 13.00
C GLY A 184 -7.83 10.04 12.96
N PRO A 185 -7.75 11.36 13.25
CA PRO A 185 -6.48 12.08 13.16
C PRO A 185 -5.44 11.37 14.01
N ALA A 186 -4.25 11.15 13.44
CA ALA A 186 -3.07 10.81 14.21
C ALA A 186 -2.80 11.99 15.16
N LYS A 187 -3.46 12.02 16.33
CA LYS A 187 -3.05 12.92 17.41
C LYS A 187 -1.72 12.38 17.90
N SER A 188 -0.69 13.20 17.72
CA SER A 188 0.70 12.86 18.01
C SER A 188 0.78 12.12 19.35
N ARG A 189 1.32 10.91 19.34
CA ARG A 189 1.86 10.30 20.57
C ARG A 189 3.11 11.09 20.96
N THR A 190 2.93 12.20 21.65
CA THR A 190 3.99 12.72 22.51
C THR A 190 3.84 12.05 23.86
N LYS A 191 4.43 10.84 24.00
CA LYS A 191 4.88 10.42 25.33
C LYS A 191 5.94 11.45 25.74
N LYS A 192 5.60 12.41 26.60
CA LYS A 192 6.61 13.13 27.37
C LYS A 192 7.26 12.12 28.33
N SER A 193 8.24 11.35 27.84
CA SER A 193 9.22 10.78 28.75
C SER A 193 10.09 11.95 29.20
N GLN A 194 9.85 12.40 30.43
CA GLN A 194 10.84 13.18 31.17
C GLN A 194 12.06 12.28 31.36
N LEU A 195 13.01 12.36 30.42
CA LEU A 195 14.40 12.03 30.70
C LEU A 195 15.29 12.97 29.88
N HIS A 196 15.90 13.91 30.58
CA HIS A 196 16.93 14.80 30.11
C HIS A 196 18.03 14.01 29.37
N LYS A 197 18.25 14.29 28.08
CA LYS A 197 19.57 14.56 27.47
C LYS A 197 19.42 14.97 26.00
N ARG A 198 20.14 16.04 25.66
CA ARG A 198 20.29 16.63 24.33
C ARG A 198 20.79 15.59 23.32
N THR A 199 20.17 15.53 22.14
CA THR A 199 20.83 15.50 20.82
C THR A 199 19.78 15.64 19.70
N THR A 200 20.18 16.32 18.64
CA THR A 200 19.49 16.72 17.40
C THR A 200 18.70 15.61 16.68
N PRO A 201 17.63 15.95 15.91
CA PRO A 201 16.88 14.98 15.13
C PRO A 201 17.63 14.60 13.84
N HIS A 202 18.08 13.35 13.74
CA HIS A 202 18.38 12.72 12.46
C HIS A 202 17.09 12.16 11.86
N LEU A 203 16.76 12.60 10.63
CA LEU A 203 15.77 11.93 9.79
C LEU A 203 16.20 10.48 9.56
N SER A 204 15.37 9.51 9.94
CA SER A 204 15.52 8.13 9.48
C SER A 204 14.83 7.98 8.13
N THR A 205 15.63 7.93 7.07
CA THR A 205 15.22 7.50 5.74
C THR A 205 15.22 5.97 5.70
N ALA A 206 14.06 5.35 5.53
CA ALA A 206 13.99 3.92 5.24
C ALA A 206 14.32 3.71 3.75
N VAL A 207 15.55 3.28 3.47
CA VAL A 207 15.99 2.83 2.14
C VAL A 207 15.73 1.33 2.07
N LEU A 208 14.75 0.91 1.26
CA LEU A 208 14.64 -0.49 0.84
C LEU A 208 15.62 -0.69 -0.32
N THR A 209 16.69 -1.43 -0.07
CA THR A 209 17.66 -1.83 -1.08
C THR A 209 17.06 -2.95 -1.95
N PRO A 210 17.23 -2.90 -3.29
CA PRO A 210 16.92 -4.05 -4.13
C PRO A 210 18.01 -5.12 -3.90
N HIS A 211 17.58 -6.36 -3.68
CA HIS A 211 18.48 -7.51 -3.81
C HIS A 211 18.67 -7.82 -5.30
N ALA A 212 19.91 -8.16 -5.64
CA ALA A 212 20.41 -8.47 -6.98
C ALA A 212 19.79 -9.73 -7.57
#